data_AF-A0A964TJD0-F1
#
_entry.id   AF-A0A964TJD0-F1
#
_cell.length_a   1.000
_cell.length_b   1.000
_cell.length_c   1.000
_cell.angle_alpha   90.00
_cell.angle_beta   90.00
_cell.angle_gamma   90.00
#
_symmetry.space_group_name_H-M   'P 1'
#
loop_
_entity.id
_entity.type
_entity.pdbx_description
1 polymer ?
#
loop_
_entity_poly.entity_id
_entity_poly.type
_entity_poly.pdbx_seq_one_letter_code
_entity_poly.pdbx_strand_id
1 'polypeptide(L)'
;MAHPFLAPSPYEADGGHLIGRDPRTIPAHEWRAVMPDPLVGLAAIRAKCLDCCGGNAAEVRKCVCVACPLWPLRMGSQPAGMRVARQTAPEPATADAPTLTE
;
A
#
# COMPACT_ATOMS: atom_id res chain seq x y z
N MET A 1 -19.05 -17.74 -8.30
CA MET A 1 -18.33 -18.18 -7.09
C MET A 1 -17.90 -16.94 -6.34
N ALA A 2 -18.03 -16.90 -5.00
CA ALA A 2 -17.52 -15.79 -4.21
C ALA A 2 -15.99 -15.73 -4.36
N HIS A 3 -15.44 -14.53 -4.58
CA HIS A 3 -13.99 -14.34 -4.64
C HIS A 3 -13.40 -14.59 -3.25
N PRO A 4 -12.37 -15.43 -3.08
CA PRO A 4 -11.92 -15.87 -1.76
C PRO A 4 -11.40 -14.72 -0.89
N PHE A 5 -10.92 -13.62 -1.47
CA PHE A 5 -10.51 -12.44 -0.68
C PHE A 5 -11.66 -11.49 -0.32
N LEU A 6 -12.90 -11.80 -0.69
CA LEU A 6 -14.09 -11.01 -0.38
C LEU A 6 -15.03 -11.78 0.57
N ALA A 7 -15.70 -11.05 1.45
CA ALA A 7 -16.74 -11.58 2.33
C ALA A 7 -17.92 -10.59 2.40
N PRO A 8 -19.15 -11.04 2.71
CA PRO A 8 -20.24 -10.13 3.03
C PRO A 8 -19.87 -9.23 4.21
N SER A 9 -20.25 -7.96 4.16
CA SER A 9 -20.05 -7.07 5.30
C SER A 9 -20.83 -7.57 6.52
N PRO A 10 -20.23 -7.55 7.73
CA PRO A 10 -20.95 -7.81 8.97
C PRO A 10 -21.81 -6.62 9.42
N TYR A 11 -21.64 -5.44 8.81
CA TYR A 11 -22.34 -4.23 9.20
C TYR A 11 -23.62 -4.05 8.38
N GLU A 12 -24.75 -3.87 9.08
CA GLU A 12 -26.06 -3.69 8.45
C GLU A 12 -26.10 -2.46 7.52
N ALA A 13 -25.37 -1.40 7.88
CA ALA A 13 -25.26 -0.17 7.09
C ALA A 13 -24.70 -0.40 5.68
N ASP A 14 -23.92 -1.47 5.48
CA ASP A 14 -23.36 -1.81 4.17
C ASP A 14 -24.34 -2.60 3.30
N GLY A 15 -25.57 -2.86 3.75
CA GLY A 15 -26.63 -3.45 2.92
C GLY A 15 -26.30 -4.84 2.35
N GLY A 16 -25.41 -5.60 2.99
CA GLY A 16 -24.96 -6.90 2.52
C GLY A 16 -23.94 -6.87 1.38
N HIS A 17 -23.37 -5.71 1.05
CA HIS A 17 -22.28 -5.60 0.07
C HIS A 17 -21.03 -6.38 0.50
N LEU A 18 -20.21 -6.76 -0.49
CA LEU A 18 -18.94 -7.44 -0.25
C LEU A 18 -17.87 -6.45 0.23
N ILE A 19 -17.10 -6.86 1.24
CA ILE A 19 -15.91 -6.19 1.73
C ILE A 19 -14.67 -7.07 1.56
N GLY A 20 -13.49 -6.45 1.55
CA GLY A 20 -12.22 -7.17 1.56
C GLY A 20 -11.99 -7.87 2.89
N ARG A 21 -11.65 -9.17 2.86
CA ARG A 21 -11.17 -9.89 4.05
C ARG A 21 -9.83 -9.33 4.48
N ASP A 22 -9.53 -9.38 5.79
CA ASP A 22 -8.21 -9.02 6.31
C ASP A 22 -7.13 -9.94 5.69
N PRO A 23 -6.19 -9.40 4.88
CA PRO A 23 -5.17 -10.19 4.20
C PRO A 23 -4.33 -11.07 5.14
N ARG A 24 -4.18 -10.66 6.41
CA ARG A 24 -3.41 -11.39 7.44
C ARG A 24 -4.11 -12.66 7.93
N THR A 25 -5.41 -12.79 7.67
CA THR A 25 -6.22 -13.95 8.08
C THR A 25 -6.43 -14.96 6.96
N ILE A 26 -6.04 -14.62 5.73
CA ILE A 26 -6.24 -15.47 4.55
C ILE A 26 -5.16 -16.56 4.51
N PRO A 27 -5.54 -17.85 4.47
CA PRO A 27 -4.59 -18.96 4.50
C PRO A 27 -3.82 -19.07 3.18
N ALA A 28 -2.59 -19.59 3.26
CA ALA A 28 -1.65 -19.64 2.13
C ALA A 28 -2.20 -20.36 0.88
N HIS A 29 -3.07 -21.36 1.04
CA HIS A 29 -3.64 -22.07 -0.11
C HIS A 29 -4.61 -21.20 -0.93
N GLU A 30 -5.36 -20.31 -0.28
CA GLU A 30 -6.22 -19.35 -0.98
C GLU A 30 -5.39 -18.30 -1.72
N TRP A 31 -4.31 -17.81 -1.08
CA TRP A 31 -3.35 -16.93 -1.76
C TRP A 31 -2.79 -17.57 -3.02
N ARG A 32 -2.29 -18.81 -2.93
CA ARG A 32 -1.73 -19.52 -4.08
C ARG A 32 -2.75 -19.79 -5.18
N ALA A 33 -4.02 -20.01 -4.83
CA ALA A 33 -5.07 -20.30 -5.79
C ALA A 33 -5.45 -19.07 -6.64
N VAL A 34 -5.36 -17.86 -6.08
CA VAL A 34 -5.80 -16.62 -6.77
C VAL A 34 -4.65 -15.73 -7.21
N MET A 35 -3.58 -15.67 -6.42
CA MET A 35 -2.41 -14.84 -6.66
C MET A 35 -1.13 -15.66 -6.40
N PRO A 36 -0.75 -16.56 -7.33
CA PRO A 36 0.39 -17.46 -7.16
C PRO A 36 1.74 -16.72 -7.07
N ASP A 37 1.88 -15.60 -7.78
CA ASP A 37 3.11 -14.79 -7.84
C ASP A 37 2.82 -13.31 -7.47
N PRO A 38 2.56 -13.01 -6.18
CA PRO A 38 2.23 -11.66 -5.76
C PRO A 38 3.42 -10.72 -5.92
N LEU A 39 3.19 -9.54 -6.50
CA LEU A 39 4.15 -8.45 -6.41
C LEU A 39 4.26 -7.99 -4.96
N VAL A 40 5.49 -7.79 -4.49
CA VAL A 40 5.77 -7.34 -3.12
C VAL A 40 6.69 -6.14 -3.09
N GLY A 41 6.64 -5.39 -1.99
CA GLY A 41 7.53 -4.26 -1.73
C GLY A 41 7.55 -3.23 -2.85
N LEU A 42 8.76 -2.87 -3.31
CA LEU A 42 8.96 -1.84 -4.32
C LEU A 42 8.38 -2.22 -5.70
N ALA A 43 8.30 -3.52 -6.03
CA ALA A 43 7.69 -3.97 -7.27
C ALA A 43 6.17 -3.73 -7.27
N ALA A 44 5.49 -4.00 -6.15
CA ALA A 44 4.06 -3.71 -5.99
C ALA A 44 3.79 -2.20 -6.07
N ILE A 45 4.62 -1.39 -5.42
CA ILE A 45 4.50 0.08 -5.47
C ILE A 45 4.68 0.58 -6.91
N ARG A 46 5.69 0.06 -7.64
CA ARG A 46 5.92 0.43 -9.05
C ARG A 46 4.72 0.08 -9.92
N ALA A 47 4.12 -1.09 -9.73
CA ALA A 47 2.91 -1.51 -10.43
C ALA A 47 1.73 -0.58 -10.12
N LYS A 48 1.54 -0.18 -8.85
CA LYS A 48 0.50 0.80 -8.50
C LYS A 48 0.75 2.17 -9.15
N CYS A 49 2.00 2.60 -9.25
CA CYS A 49 2.32 3.84 -9.96
C CYS A 49 2.05 3.74 -11.46
N LEU A 50 2.30 2.59 -12.11
CA LEU A 50 1.89 2.37 -13.50
C LEU A 50 0.38 2.48 -13.65
N ASP A 51 -0.37 1.75 -12.82
CA ASP A 51 -1.83 1.78 -12.79
C ASP A 51 -2.38 3.21 -12.66
N CYS A 52 -1.88 3.97 -11.68
CA CYS A 52 -2.26 5.37 -11.45
C CYS A 52 -1.97 6.28 -12.67
N CYS A 53 -0.90 6.01 -13.41
CA CYS A 53 -0.49 6.76 -14.60
C CYS A 53 -0.94 6.10 -15.92
N GLY A 54 -2.00 5.27 -15.90
CA GLY A 54 -2.57 4.67 -17.11
C GLY A 54 -1.63 3.73 -17.85
N GLY A 55 -0.75 3.03 -17.13
CA GLY A 55 0.26 2.13 -17.68
C GLY A 55 1.49 2.84 -18.28
N ASN A 56 1.54 4.17 -18.31
CA ASN A 56 2.60 4.91 -18.99
C ASN A 56 3.80 5.21 -18.07
N ALA A 57 4.92 4.53 -18.29
CA ALA A 57 6.15 4.75 -17.53
C ALA A 57 6.72 6.19 -17.67
N ALA A 58 6.47 6.89 -18.78
CA ALA A 58 6.89 8.28 -18.94
C ALA A 58 6.09 9.22 -18.04
N GLU A 59 4.79 8.97 -17.87
CA GLU A 59 3.94 9.72 -16.93
C GLU A 59 4.35 9.46 -15.48
N VAL A 60 4.74 8.22 -15.12
CA VAL A 60 5.28 7.95 -13.78
C VAL A 60 6.56 8.77 -13.51
N ARG A 61 7.44 8.91 -14.51
CA ARG A 61 8.65 9.75 -14.38
C ARG A 61 8.29 11.23 -14.18
N LYS A 62 7.30 11.72 -14.93
CA LYS A 62 6.82 13.12 -14.92
C LYS A 62 5.79 13.43 -13.83
N CYS A 63 5.43 12.45 -12.99
CA CYS A 63 4.41 12.62 -11.96
C CYS A 63 4.76 13.76 -10.99
N VAL A 64 3.87 14.76 -10.92
CA VAL A 64 4.01 15.97 -10.09
C VAL A 64 3.33 15.86 -8.73
N CYS A 65 2.67 14.73 -8.43
CA CYS A 65 1.95 14.50 -7.17
C CYS A 65 2.90 14.22 -6.01
N VAL A 66 3.74 15.20 -5.65
CA VAL A 66 4.79 15.06 -4.63
C VAL A 66 4.25 14.79 -3.21
N ALA A 67 2.98 15.11 -2.95
CA ALA A 67 2.30 14.75 -1.70
C ALA A 67 1.89 13.27 -1.63
N CYS A 68 1.99 12.51 -2.74
CA CYS A 68 1.70 11.09 -2.73
C CYS A 68 2.76 10.34 -1.91
N PRO A 69 2.38 9.53 -0.90
CA PRO A 69 3.34 8.80 -0.07
C PRO A 69 4.18 7.78 -0.87
N LEU A 70 3.70 7.35 -2.04
CA LEU A 70 4.43 6.46 -2.94
C LEU A 70 5.40 7.20 -3.88
N TRP A 71 5.30 8.53 -4.00
CA TRP A 71 6.07 9.32 -4.97
C TRP A 71 7.58 9.10 -4.90
N PRO A 72 8.22 9.00 -3.72
CA PRO A 72 9.66 8.75 -3.65
C PRO A 72 10.06 7.37 -4.16
N LEU A 73 9.14 6.40 -4.11
CA LEU A 73 9.37 4.99 -4.45
C LEU A 73 8.81 4.64 -5.84
N ARG A 74 8.23 5.61 -6.54
CA ARG A 74 7.51 5.40 -7.82
C ARG A 74 8.37 4.82 -8.94
N MET A 75 9.70 4.86 -8.80
CA MET A 75 10.66 4.27 -9.72
C MET A 75 10.94 2.78 -9.44
N GLY A 76 10.31 2.18 -8.42
CA GLY A 76 10.53 0.78 -8.04
C GLY A 76 11.87 0.55 -7.33
N SER A 77 12.48 1.62 -6.81
CA SER A 77 13.75 1.61 -6.08
C SER A 77 13.69 2.61 -4.93
N GLN A 78 14.48 2.37 -3.87
CA GLN A 78 14.60 3.31 -2.75
C GLN A 78 15.65 4.38 -3.10
N PRO A 79 15.32 5.69 -3.10
CA PRO A 79 16.30 6.74 -3.37
C PRO A 79 17.44 6.74 -2.35
N ALA A 80 18.67 6.97 -2.81
CA ALA A 80 19.84 7.02 -1.93
C ALA A 80 19.73 8.15 -0.87
N GLY A 81 19.24 9.33 -1.28
CA GLY A 81 19.03 10.45 -0.36
C GLY A 81 18.03 10.14 0.76
N MET A 82 16.96 9.38 0.46
CA MET A 82 16.01 8.93 1.47
C MET A 82 16.65 7.95 2.48
N ARG A 83 17.51 7.05 2.00
CA ARG A 83 18.24 6.12 2.88
C ARG A 83 19.13 6.88 3.85
N VAL A 84 19.89 7.85 3.35
CA VAL A 84 20.77 8.71 4.17
C VAL A 84 19.94 9.48 5.19
N ALA A 85 18.87 10.17 4.75
CA ALA A 85 18.02 10.95 5.63
C ALA A 85 17.44 10.13 6.80
N ARG A 86 17.06 8.87 6.56
CA ARG A 86 16.56 7.98 7.62
C ARG A 86 17.63 7.55 8.62
N GLN A 87 18.89 7.45 8.18
CA GLN A 87 20.02 7.06 9.02
C GLN A 87 20.58 8.23 9.83
N THR A 88 20.50 9.44 9.28
CA THR A 88 21.00 10.67 9.90
C THR A 88 19.91 11.49 10.58
N ALA A 89 18.68 10.99 10.60
CA ALA A 89 17.60 11.65 11.32
C ALA A 89 18.01 11.77 12.79
N PRO A 90 18.00 12.97 13.38
CA PRO A 90 18.13 13.08 14.82
C PRO A 90 17.02 12.22 15.45
N GLU A 91 17.32 11.61 16.60
CA GLU A 91 16.32 10.92 17.43
C GLU A 91 15.02 11.72 17.43
N PRO A 92 13.86 11.09 17.17
CA PRO A 92 12.60 11.81 17.22
C PRO A 92 12.52 12.44 18.60
N ALA A 93 12.60 13.77 18.65
CA ALA A 93 12.32 14.53 19.87
C ALA A 93 10.97 14.03 20.34
N THR A 94 10.94 13.39 21.50
CA THR A 94 9.78 12.72 22.07
C THR A 94 8.58 13.63 21.92
N ALA A 95 7.79 13.39 20.88
CA ALA A 95 6.57 14.13 20.66
C ALA A 95 5.65 13.64 21.76
N ASP A 96 5.41 14.49 22.76
CA ASP A 96 4.36 14.29 23.74
C ASP A 96 3.10 13.87 22.98
N ALA A 97 2.76 12.59 23.10
CA ALA A 97 1.56 12.04 22.52
C ALA A 97 0.41 12.89 23.08
N PRO A 98 -0.46 13.48 22.25
CA PRO A 98 -1.65 14.11 22.79
C PRO A 98 -2.40 13.02 23.53
N THR A 99 -2.50 13.17 24.86
CA THR A 99 -3.37 12.36 25.70
C THR A 99 -4.75 12.47 25.10
N LEU A 100 -5.21 11.40 24.45
CA LEU A 100 -6.61 11.25 24.07
C LEU A 100 -7.37 11.18 25.39
N THR A 101 -7.92 12.31 25.83
CA THR A 101 -8.93 12.31 26.88
C THR A 101 -10.18 11.63 26.33
N GLU A 102 -10.66 10.67 27.11
CA GLU A 102 -11.76 9.74 26.85
C GLU A 102 -13.10 10.41 26.49
#